data_AF-A0A6N2TWB2-F1
#
_entry.id   AF-A0A6N2TWB2-F1
#
_cell.length_a   1.000
_cell.length_b   1.000
_cell.length_c   1.000
_cell.angle_alpha   90.00
_cell.angle_beta   90.00
_cell.angle_gamma   90.00
#
_symmetry.space_group_name_H-M   'P 1'
#
loop_
_entity.id
_entity.type
_entity.pdbx_description
1 polymer ?
#
loop_
_entity_poly.entity_id
_entity_poly.type
_entity_poly.pdbx_seq_one_letter_code
_entity_poly.pdbx_strand_id
1 'polypeptide(L)'
;MIRVLFKNQEEPVNAEVKKISDHVIQIKGNISLNLSGFILMNDYGSVFGKYEGFNTLYREVEGGFQLSDNGSSYIEPEEPDIPITPEETIEDVKLRKKSEIKNRLNSRIYSGVEFEGNNFTYNIEETSNIRHKYEDSVYTGKDVILSSSDGRLIVFSPEKMKILYTNLEKNKIANESRKESLIQMINDLQKKEEVDKISADTELSGEYLELYNKKVSQQEDILNETKLFVEFNSIQNNMALYDLTDDQAIFVKDLYKNWEDDEDGYEYDINNPEDLRRNYGEYLWRLNKNHRKQKNWFPGSEPALWVLIQEKHKGTLEDPIPVPDIIGISGFEYEYGKYYAQDNVIYLAKREGKQDGEKEILYFKPSDLLNQYFIIA
;
A
#
# COMPACT_ATOMS: atom_id res chain seq x y z
N MET A 1 62.07 56.49 -26.54
CA MET A 1 61.52 55.35 -27.33
C MET A 1 62.71 54.43 -27.64
N ILE A 2 62.56 53.12 -27.82
CA ILE A 2 63.73 52.26 -28.09
C ILE A 2 64.07 52.33 -29.58
N ARG A 3 65.34 52.60 -29.89
CA ARG A 3 65.87 52.58 -31.26
C ARG A 3 66.55 51.24 -31.52
N VAL A 4 66.10 50.53 -32.55
CA VAL A 4 66.64 49.23 -32.97
C VAL A 4 67.47 49.46 -34.22
N LEU A 5 68.76 49.11 -34.18
CA LEU A 5 69.61 49.08 -35.37
C LEU A 5 69.90 47.62 -35.73
N PHE A 6 69.39 47.19 -36.88
CA PHE A 6 69.71 45.86 -37.42
C PHE A 6 71.08 45.89 -38.09
N LYS A 7 71.80 44.77 -38.02
CA LYS A 7 73.18 44.67 -38.51
C LYS A 7 73.34 44.92 -40.01
N ASN A 8 72.28 44.67 -40.78
CA ASN A 8 72.24 44.91 -42.23
C ASN A 8 71.61 46.27 -42.61
N GLN A 9 71.40 47.17 -41.65
CA GLN A 9 70.87 48.51 -41.89
C GLN A 9 71.84 49.57 -41.39
N GLU A 10 71.83 50.74 -42.03
CA GLU A 10 72.68 51.88 -41.64
C GLU A 10 72.01 52.77 -40.60
N GLU A 11 70.67 52.85 -40.62
CA GLU A 11 69.88 53.74 -39.77
C GLU A 11 68.99 52.96 -38.79
N PRO A 12 68.86 53.43 -37.52
CA PRO A 12 67.99 52.78 -36.55
C PRO A 12 66.51 53.11 -36.76
N VAL A 13 65.65 52.18 -36.39
CA VAL A 13 64.19 52.30 -36.45
C VAL A 13 63.59 52.35 -35.04
N ASN A 14 62.53 53.13 -34.85
CA ASN A 14 61.80 53.17 -33.58
C ASN A 14 60.94 51.93 -33.44
N ALA A 15 61.08 51.21 -32.33
CA ALA A 15 60.27 50.04 -32.03
C ALA A 15 60.01 49.90 -30.53
N GLU A 16 58.97 49.15 -30.20
CA GLU A 16 58.74 48.62 -28.87
C GLU A 16 59.43 47.26 -28.75
N VAL A 17 60.34 47.13 -27.80
CA VAL A 17 61.10 45.89 -27.60
C VAL A 17 60.79 45.33 -26.22
N LYS A 18 60.40 44.05 -26.19
CA LYS A 18 60.07 43.33 -24.95
C LYS A 18 60.77 41.98 -24.91
N LYS A 19 61.46 41.70 -23.81
CA LYS A 19 61.99 40.36 -23.52
C LYS A 19 60.85 39.42 -23.12
N ILE A 20 60.65 38.33 -23.87
CA ILE A 20 59.61 37.33 -23.62
C ILE A 20 60.16 36.20 -22.75
N SER A 21 61.37 35.75 -23.05
CA SER A 21 62.17 34.80 -22.27
C SER A 21 63.66 35.11 -22.44
N ASP A 22 64.55 34.32 -21.85
CA ASP A 22 66.00 34.47 -22.04
C ASP A 22 66.43 34.35 -23.50
N HIS A 23 65.71 33.55 -24.28
CA HIS A 23 66.02 33.26 -25.68
C HIS A 23 65.04 33.86 -26.67
N VAL A 24 64.07 34.68 -26.25
CA VAL A 24 63.06 35.26 -27.15
C VAL A 24 62.84 36.74 -26.88
N ILE A 25 63.01 37.57 -27.92
CA ILE A 25 62.74 39.02 -27.91
C ILE A 25 61.61 39.34 -28.88
N GLN A 26 60.64 40.12 -28.43
CA GLN A 26 59.59 40.69 -29.27
C GLN A 26 59.96 42.10 -29.71
N ILE A 27 59.74 42.38 -30.99
CA ILE A 27 59.89 43.71 -31.59
C ILE A 27 58.57 44.07 -32.27
N LYS A 28 57.96 45.19 -31.89
CA LYS A 28 56.72 45.72 -32.48
C LYS A 28 56.91 47.15 -32.99
N GLY A 29 56.19 47.50 -34.05
CA GLY A 29 56.22 48.82 -34.68
C GLY A 29 56.04 48.74 -36.18
N ASN A 30 56.19 49.87 -36.87
CA ASN A 30 56.21 49.91 -38.33
C ASN A 30 57.57 49.44 -38.86
N ILE A 31 57.83 48.14 -38.74
CA ILE A 31 59.14 47.52 -38.95
C ILE A 31 58.97 46.19 -39.69
N SER A 32 59.76 45.98 -40.74
CA SER A 32 59.76 44.70 -41.48
C SER A 32 60.64 43.66 -40.78
N LEU A 33 60.28 42.37 -40.91
CA LEU A 33 61.04 41.26 -40.35
C LEU A 33 62.52 41.33 -40.77
N ASN A 34 63.41 41.26 -39.79
CA ASN A 34 64.85 41.31 -40.01
C ASN A 34 65.57 40.38 -39.04
N LEU A 35 66.32 39.43 -39.61
CA LEU A 35 66.98 38.34 -38.92
C LEU A 35 68.51 38.52 -38.82
N SER A 36 69.03 39.70 -39.14
CA SER A 36 70.48 39.96 -39.16
C SER A 36 71.11 40.12 -37.77
N GLY A 37 70.29 40.03 -36.71
CA GLY A 37 70.65 40.47 -35.36
C GLY A 37 70.57 41.99 -35.23
N PHE A 38 70.45 42.49 -34.00
CA PHE A 38 70.24 43.91 -33.75
C PHE A 38 70.88 44.40 -32.45
N ILE A 39 71.00 45.72 -32.34
CA ILE A 39 71.37 46.40 -31.10
C ILE A 39 70.27 47.37 -30.69
N LEU A 40 70.13 47.59 -29.38
CA LEU A 40 69.21 48.57 -28.81
C LEU A 40 69.96 49.80 -28.37
N MET A 41 69.45 50.96 -28.77
CA MET A 41 70.02 52.27 -28.51
C MET A 41 68.97 53.20 -27.91
N ASN A 42 69.42 54.14 -27.08
CA ASN A 42 68.57 55.25 -26.63
C ASN A 42 68.53 56.36 -27.70
N ASP A 43 67.73 57.40 -27.47
CA ASP A 43 67.59 58.53 -28.39
C ASP A 43 68.88 59.37 -28.57
N TYR A 44 69.89 59.15 -27.73
CA TYR A 44 71.22 59.78 -27.79
C TYR A 44 72.28 58.89 -28.44
N GLY A 45 71.91 57.74 -29.00
CA GLY A 45 72.82 56.80 -29.68
C GLY A 45 73.64 55.90 -28.75
N SER A 46 73.40 55.90 -27.45
CA SER A 46 74.08 54.98 -26.52
C SER A 46 73.49 53.58 -26.61
N VAL A 47 74.35 52.58 -26.87
CA VAL A 47 73.96 51.16 -26.95
C VAL A 47 73.80 50.59 -25.55
N PHE A 48 72.65 49.96 -25.27
CA PHE A 48 72.38 49.32 -23.96
C PHE A 48 71.93 47.86 -24.08
N GLY A 49 71.79 47.31 -25.29
CA GLY A 49 71.50 45.91 -25.51
C GLY A 49 72.09 45.41 -26.83
N LYS A 50 72.71 44.23 -26.82
CA LYS A 50 73.28 43.58 -28.01
C LYS A 50 72.61 42.23 -28.19
N TYR A 51 71.93 42.06 -29.31
CA TYR A 51 71.11 40.90 -29.65
C TYR A 51 71.53 40.36 -31.02
N GLU A 52 72.84 40.29 -31.27
CA GLU A 52 73.39 39.83 -32.56
C GLU A 52 73.07 38.36 -32.87
N GLY A 53 72.84 37.55 -31.83
CA GLY A 53 72.45 36.15 -31.95
C GLY A 53 70.98 35.93 -32.30
N PHE A 54 70.11 36.94 -32.16
CA PHE A 54 68.67 36.82 -32.39
C PHE A 54 68.35 36.86 -33.88
N ASN A 55 68.52 35.72 -34.54
CA ASN A 55 68.47 35.56 -35.99
C ASN A 55 67.44 34.54 -36.48
N THR A 56 66.66 33.95 -35.58
CA THR A 56 65.63 32.97 -35.91
C THR A 56 64.25 33.55 -35.62
N LEU A 57 63.29 33.40 -36.53
CA LEU A 57 61.89 33.81 -36.29
C LEU A 57 61.23 32.81 -35.33
N TYR A 58 60.86 33.27 -34.13
CA TYR A 58 60.12 32.48 -33.16
C TYR A 58 58.64 32.38 -33.54
N ARG A 59 57.99 33.54 -33.79
CA ARG A 59 56.64 33.66 -34.40
C ARG A 59 56.37 35.07 -34.86
N GLU A 60 55.44 35.23 -35.80
CA GLU A 60 54.83 36.53 -36.09
C GLU A 60 53.80 36.88 -35.00
N VAL A 61 53.65 38.18 -34.70
CA VAL A 61 52.65 38.68 -33.77
C VAL A 61 51.97 39.90 -34.38
N GLU A 62 50.77 40.22 -33.93
CA GLU A 62 50.09 41.43 -34.41
C GLU A 62 50.96 42.68 -34.19
N GLY A 63 51.31 43.36 -35.29
CA GLY A 63 52.15 44.56 -35.31
C GLY A 63 53.66 44.33 -35.15
N GLY A 64 54.17 43.11 -35.35
CA GLY A 64 55.61 42.84 -35.29
C GLY A 64 55.97 41.35 -35.32
N PHE A 65 57.07 40.99 -34.67
CA PHE A 65 57.58 39.61 -34.65
C PHE A 65 58.36 39.31 -33.37
N GLN A 66 58.55 38.02 -33.09
CA GLN A 66 59.41 37.53 -32.02
C GLN A 66 60.61 36.80 -32.62
N LEU A 67 61.81 37.13 -32.17
CA LEU A 67 63.06 36.49 -32.60
C LEU A 67 63.64 35.65 -31.46
N SER A 68 64.32 34.56 -31.82
CA SER A 68 65.09 33.73 -30.91
C SER A 68 66.57 33.68 -31.28
N ASP A 69 67.42 33.42 -30.28
CA ASP A 69 68.87 33.28 -30.42
C ASP A 69 69.39 31.84 -30.35
N ASN A 70 68.53 30.91 -29.95
CA ASN A 70 68.85 29.48 -29.80
C ASN A 70 68.23 28.60 -30.90
N GLY A 71 67.68 29.22 -31.95
CA GLY A 71 67.04 28.50 -33.06
C GLY A 71 65.63 27.99 -32.76
N SER A 72 65.03 28.34 -31.62
CA SER A 72 63.67 27.91 -31.28
C SER A 72 62.61 28.58 -32.17
N SER A 73 61.56 27.83 -32.51
CA SER A 73 60.31 28.31 -33.09
C SER A 73 59.16 28.06 -32.13
N TYR A 74 58.09 28.84 -32.26
CA TYR A 74 56.86 28.64 -31.49
C TYR A 74 56.15 27.38 -31.99
N ILE A 75 55.84 26.49 -31.05
CA ILE A 75 54.94 25.37 -31.27
C ILE A 75 53.63 25.75 -30.58
N GLU A 76 52.56 25.85 -31.37
CA GLU A 76 51.23 26.05 -30.82
C GLU A 76 50.88 24.85 -29.92
N PRO A 77 50.49 25.07 -28.64
CA PRO A 77 50.10 23.97 -27.77
C PRO A 77 48.94 23.20 -28.40
N GLU A 78 49.05 21.87 -28.50
CA GLU A 78 47.91 21.02 -28.87
C GLU A 78 46.80 21.23 -27.83
N GLU A 79 45.58 21.50 -28.29
CA GLU A 79 44.43 21.64 -27.40
C GLU A 79 44.25 20.34 -26.60
N PRO A 80 44.01 20.40 -25.28
CA PRO A 80 43.79 19.20 -24.49
C PRO A 80 42.55 18.45 -24.99
N ASP A 81 42.71 17.15 -25.26
CA ASP A 81 41.59 16.26 -25.57
C ASP A 81 40.51 16.39 -24.47
N ILE A 82 39.36 16.94 -24.84
CA ILE A 82 38.19 16.99 -23.95
C ILE A 82 37.78 15.53 -23.69
N PRO A 83 37.67 15.08 -22.43
CA PRO A 83 37.19 13.72 -22.15
C PRO A 83 35.78 13.57 -22.71
N ILE A 84 35.63 12.74 -23.75
CA ILE A 84 34.35 12.39 -24.36
C ILE A 84 33.51 11.73 -23.27
N THR A 85 32.44 12.39 -22.83
CA THR A 85 31.45 11.76 -21.96
C THR A 85 30.77 10.67 -22.79
N PRO A 86 30.73 9.39 -22.36
CA PRO A 86 30.09 8.34 -23.14
C PRO A 86 28.65 8.73 -23.44
N GLU A 87 28.26 8.71 -24.73
CA GLU A 87 26.88 8.95 -25.10
C GLU A 87 25.98 7.86 -24.47
N GLU A 88 24.92 8.27 -23.77
CA GLU A 88 23.93 7.37 -23.16
C GLU A 88 23.40 6.40 -24.23
N THR A 89 23.46 5.09 -24.00
CA THR A 89 23.00 4.11 -25.00
C THR A 89 21.47 4.05 -25.02
N ILE A 90 20.87 3.50 -26.09
CA ILE A 90 19.42 3.30 -26.11
C ILE A 90 18.94 2.38 -24.97
N GLU A 91 19.75 1.40 -24.57
CA GLU A 91 19.39 0.51 -23.48
C GLU A 91 19.38 1.24 -22.13
N ASP A 92 20.33 2.16 -21.92
CA ASP A 92 20.34 3.04 -20.75
C ASP A 92 19.08 3.92 -20.68
N VAL A 93 18.70 4.53 -21.81
CA VAL A 93 17.45 5.32 -21.94
C VAL A 93 16.23 4.45 -21.63
N LYS A 94 16.16 3.21 -22.16
CA LYS A 94 15.08 2.26 -21.88
C LYS A 94 15.01 1.89 -20.40
N LEU A 95 16.14 1.58 -19.76
CA LEU A 95 16.20 1.23 -18.34
C LEU A 95 15.74 2.38 -17.45
N ARG A 96 16.27 3.58 -17.70
CA ARG A 96 15.84 4.81 -17.00
C ARG A 96 14.35 5.03 -17.16
N LYS A 97 13.83 4.94 -18.38
CA LYS A 97 12.41 5.19 -18.65
C LYS A 97 11.48 4.15 -18.03
N LYS A 98 11.83 2.86 -18.08
CA LYS A 98 11.09 1.79 -17.38
C LYS A 98 11.03 2.05 -15.88
N SER A 99 12.13 2.50 -15.27
CA SER A 99 12.18 2.84 -13.85
C SER A 99 11.27 4.02 -13.51
N GLU A 100 11.30 5.08 -14.32
CA GLU A 100 10.42 6.26 -14.19
C GLU A 100 8.93 5.87 -14.21
N ILE A 101 8.53 5.08 -15.21
CA ILE A 101 7.14 4.61 -15.36
C ILE A 101 6.74 3.71 -14.19
N LYS A 102 7.61 2.76 -13.81
CA LYS A 102 7.36 1.87 -12.68
C LYS A 102 7.10 2.68 -11.41
N ASN A 103 7.94 3.66 -11.11
CA ASN A 103 7.79 4.50 -9.92
C ASN A 103 6.50 5.31 -9.96
N ARG A 104 6.17 5.90 -11.12
CA ARG A 104 4.95 6.70 -11.26
C ARG A 104 3.67 5.88 -11.11
N LEU A 105 3.60 4.70 -11.70
CA LEU A 105 2.43 3.81 -11.60
C LEU A 105 2.34 3.16 -10.22
N ASN A 106 3.46 2.76 -9.61
CA ASN A 106 3.47 2.30 -8.23
C ASN A 106 2.96 3.38 -7.27
N SER A 107 3.33 4.66 -7.48
CA SER A 107 2.79 5.76 -6.69
C SER A 107 1.27 5.90 -6.80
N ARG A 108 0.66 5.59 -7.97
CA ARG A 108 -0.81 5.59 -8.15
C ARG A 108 -1.49 4.42 -7.46
N ILE A 109 -0.83 3.27 -7.44
CA ILE A 109 -1.30 2.11 -6.67
C ILE A 109 -1.27 2.47 -5.19
N TYR A 110 -0.12 2.95 -4.69
CA TYR A 110 0.07 3.26 -3.28
C TYR A 110 -0.77 4.44 -2.79
N SER A 111 -1.07 5.43 -3.63
CA SER A 111 -2.01 6.50 -3.27
C SER A 111 -3.42 5.99 -3.00
N GLY A 112 -3.75 4.80 -3.52
CA GLY A 112 -4.98 4.10 -3.22
C GLY A 112 -6.21 4.70 -3.91
N VAL A 113 -7.35 4.67 -3.22
CA VAL A 113 -8.63 5.21 -3.71
C VAL A 113 -9.31 6.08 -2.66
N GLU A 114 -9.97 7.12 -3.14
CA GLU A 114 -10.89 7.91 -2.32
C GLU A 114 -12.27 7.22 -2.29
N PHE A 115 -12.84 7.09 -1.10
CA PHE A 115 -14.15 6.51 -0.88
C PHE A 115 -14.86 7.23 0.27
N GLU A 116 -16.07 7.74 0.01
CA GLU A 116 -16.87 8.52 0.96
C GLU A 116 -16.10 9.68 1.63
N GLY A 117 -15.25 10.36 0.86
CA GLY A 117 -14.46 11.51 1.33
C GLY A 117 -13.25 11.13 2.20
N ASN A 118 -12.88 9.85 2.24
CA ASN A 118 -11.71 9.35 2.95
C ASN A 118 -10.79 8.61 1.98
N ASN A 119 -9.48 8.73 2.17
CA ASN A 119 -8.50 8.01 1.34
C ASN A 119 -8.12 6.67 1.99
N PHE A 120 -7.98 5.64 1.16
CA PHE A 120 -7.53 4.32 1.56
C PHE A 120 -6.36 3.91 0.67
N THR A 121 -5.17 3.85 1.24
CA THR A 121 -3.91 3.55 0.55
C THR A 121 -3.73 2.05 0.32
N TYR A 122 -2.87 1.69 -0.65
CA TYR A 122 -2.54 0.30 -0.99
C TYR A 122 -1.15 -0.08 -0.42
N ASN A 123 -0.85 0.28 0.83
CA ASN A 123 0.39 -0.23 1.45
C ASN A 123 0.17 -1.69 1.90
N ILE A 124 1.25 -2.48 1.96
CA ILE A 124 1.17 -3.94 2.16
C ILE A 124 0.49 -4.29 3.49
N GLU A 125 0.70 -3.50 4.54
CA GLU A 125 0.07 -3.70 5.85
C GLU A 125 -1.44 -3.40 5.82
N GLU A 126 -1.87 -2.39 5.06
CA GLU A 126 -3.28 -2.04 4.89
C GLU A 126 -4.03 -2.96 3.93
N THR A 127 -3.37 -3.52 2.91
CA THR A 127 -4.07 -4.35 1.90
C THR A 127 -4.53 -5.69 2.48
N SER A 128 -3.66 -6.35 3.26
CA SER A 128 -4.05 -7.55 3.99
C SER A 128 -5.16 -7.25 4.99
N ASN A 129 -5.12 -6.09 5.65
CA ASN A 129 -6.17 -5.65 6.55
C ASN A 129 -7.50 -5.43 5.80
N ILE A 130 -7.51 -4.71 4.68
CA ILE A 130 -8.71 -4.43 3.88
C ILE A 130 -9.33 -5.71 3.34
N ARG A 131 -8.51 -6.64 2.81
CA ARG A 131 -9.01 -7.93 2.34
C ARG A 131 -9.61 -8.75 3.49
N HIS A 132 -8.92 -8.85 4.62
CA HIS A 132 -9.47 -9.56 5.79
C HIS A 132 -10.75 -8.91 6.28
N LYS A 133 -10.84 -7.58 6.33
CA LYS A 133 -12.07 -6.86 6.71
C LYS A 133 -13.21 -7.09 5.72
N TYR A 134 -12.92 -7.17 4.43
CA TYR A 134 -13.90 -7.59 3.43
C TYR A 134 -14.39 -9.02 3.71
N GLU A 135 -13.48 -9.98 3.86
CA GLU A 135 -13.81 -11.38 4.14
C GLU A 135 -14.61 -11.52 5.45
N ASP A 136 -14.14 -10.92 6.55
CA ASP A 136 -14.83 -10.88 7.85
C ASP A 136 -16.24 -10.31 7.73
N SER A 137 -16.40 -9.18 7.01
CA SER A 137 -17.72 -8.55 6.83
C SER A 137 -18.69 -9.44 6.05
N VAL A 138 -18.21 -10.18 5.04
CA VAL A 138 -19.03 -11.07 4.23
C VAL A 138 -19.35 -12.37 4.98
N TYR A 139 -18.41 -12.92 5.74
CA TYR A 139 -18.63 -14.15 6.52
C TYR A 139 -19.55 -13.94 7.71
N THR A 140 -19.47 -12.78 8.36
CA THR A 140 -20.27 -12.50 9.56
C THR A 140 -21.55 -11.75 9.25
N GLY A 141 -21.64 -11.09 8.10
CA GLY A 141 -22.71 -10.15 7.77
C GLY A 141 -22.69 -8.87 8.62
N LYS A 142 -21.64 -8.63 9.40
CA LYS A 142 -21.54 -7.52 10.34
C LYS A 142 -20.70 -6.36 9.79
N ASP A 143 -20.94 -5.19 10.37
CA ASP A 143 -20.13 -4.02 10.12
C ASP A 143 -18.70 -4.20 10.62
N VAL A 144 -17.74 -3.67 9.87
CA VAL A 144 -16.30 -3.72 10.18
C VAL A 144 -15.70 -2.33 10.30
N ILE A 145 -14.65 -2.19 11.11
CA ILE A 145 -13.95 -0.93 11.32
C ILE A 145 -12.62 -0.94 10.56
N LEU A 146 -12.38 0.12 9.78
CA LEU A 146 -11.13 0.38 9.08
C LEU A 146 -10.61 1.77 9.40
N SER A 147 -9.28 1.92 9.44
CA SER A 147 -8.64 3.22 9.48
C SER A 147 -8.46 3.77 8.06
N SER A 148 -8.83 5.02 7.83
CA SER A 148 -8.38 5.76 6.65
C SER A 148 -6.89 6.09 6.74
N SER A 149 -6.31 6.55 5.63
CA SER A 149 -4.91 6.97 5.55
C SER A 149 -4.56 8.16 6.44
N ASP A 150 -5.54 8.96 6.87
CA ASP A 150 -5.34 10.06 7.84
C ASP A 150 -5.63 9.64 9.30
N GLY A 151 -5.85 8.34 9.55
CA GLY A 151 -5.99 7.77 10.89
C GLY A 151 -7.40 7.80 11.46
N ARG A 152 -8.43 8.11 10.67
CA ARG A 152 -9.82 8.11 11.12
C ARG A 152 -10.39 6.70 11.09
N LEU A 153 -11.07 6.30 12.15
CA LEU A 153 -11.81 5.04 12.20
C LEU A 153 -13.17 5.21 11.54
N ILE A 154 -13.45 4.36 10.55
CA ILE A 154 -14.67 4.39 9.74
C ILE A 154 -15.33 3.02 9.81
N VAL A 155 -16.65 3.03 10.03
CA VAL A 155 -17.48 1.83 10.07
C VAL A 155 -18.02 1.55 8.67
N PHE A 156 -17.85 0.32 8.21
CA PHE A 156 -18.26 -0.16 6.90
C PHE A 156 -19.27 -1.28 7.03
N SER A 157 -20.41 -1.14 6.35
CA SER A 157 -21.31 -2.27 6.09
C SER A 157 -20.69 -3.23 5.06
N PRO A 158 -21.13 -4.50 4.99
CA PRO A 158 -20.61 -5.47 4.03
C PRO A 158 -20.63 -4.97 2.57
N GLU A 159 -21.71 -4.29 2.16
CA GLU A 159 -21.83 -3.72 0.81
C GLU A 159 -20.81 -2.61 0.53
N LYS A 160 -20.63 -1.69 1.48
CA LYS A 160 -19.63 -0.62 1.33
C LYS A 160 -18.21 -1.19 1.33
N MET A 161 -17.95 -2.18 2.17
CA MET A 161 -16.66 -2.86 2.25
C MET A 161 -16.31 -3.56 0.92
N LYS A 162 -17.29 -4.23 0.31
CA LYS A 162 -17.17 -4.86 -1.01
C LYS A 162 -16.83 -3.86 -2.11
N ILE A 163 -17.47 -2.68 -2.11
CA ILE A 163 -17.19 -1.63 -3.09
C ILE A 163 -15.77 -1.08 -2.91
N LEU A 164 -15.38 -0.74 -1.68
CA LEU A 164 -14.04 -0.24 -1.38
C LEU A 164 -12.95 -1.23 -1.83
N TYR A 165 -13.08 -2.50 -1.42
CA TYR A 165 -12.16 -3.56 -1.83
C TYR A 165 -12.07 -3.71 -3.36
N THR A 166 -13.23 -3.69 -4.03
CA THR A 166 -13.29 -3.80 -5.50
C THR A 166 -12.58 -2.62 -6.18
N ASN A 167 -12.77 -1.40 -5.69
CA ASN A 167 -12.15 -0.21 -6.25
C ASN A 167 -10.62 -0.22 -6.10
N LEU A 168 -10.13 -0.66 -4.94
CA LEU A 168 -8.69 -0.81 -4.68
C LEU A 168 -8.04 -1.82 -5.62
N GLU A 169 -8.63 -3.02 -5.74
CA GLU A 169 -8.11 -4.05 -6.63
C GLU A 169 -8.18 -3.62 -8.10
N LYS A 170 -9.27 -2.98 -8.55
CA LYS A 170 -9.35 -2.42 -9.91
C LYS A 170 -8.29 -1.36 -10.16
N ASN A 171 -8.02 -0.47 -9.20
CA ASN A 171 -6.95 0.53 -9.32
C ASN A 171 -5.58 -0.14 -9.50
N LYS A 172 -5.30 -1.19 -8.72
CA LYS A 172 -4.07 -1.98 -8.88
C LYS A 172 -4.00 -2.66 -10.24
N ILE A 173 -5.03 -3.42 -10.62
CA ILE A 173 -5.11 -4.16 -11.89
C ILE A 173 -4.84 -3.23 -13.08
N ALA A 174 -5.48 -2.05 -13.10
CA ALA A 174 -5.29 -1.07 -14.16
C ALA A 174 -3.84 -0.57 -14.22
N ASN A 175 -3.25 -0.16 -13.10
CA ASN A 175 -1.89 0.38 -13.09
C ASN A 175 -0.81 -0.70 -13.36
N GLU A 176 -0.99 -1.93 -12.89
CA GLU A 176 -0.09 -3.05 -13.18
C GLU A 176 -0.16 -3.48 -14.65
N SER A 177 -1.37 -3.61 -15.19
CA SER A 177 -1.56 -3.93 -16.62
C SER A 177 -0.95 -2.85 -17.51
N ARG A 178 -1.15 -1.58 -17.15
CA ARG A 178 -0.59 -0.43 -17.88
C ARG A 178 0.93 -0.40 -17.81
N LYS A 179 1.52 -0.68 -16.65
CA LYS A 179 2.97 -0.79 -16.46
C LYS A 179 3.55 -1.80 -17.43
N GLU A 180 2.95 -2.99 -17.52
CA GLU A 180 3.45 -4.05 -18.39
C GLU A 180 3.31 -3.70 -19.87
N SER A 181 2.19 -3.09 -20.28
CA SER A 181 2.01 -2.63 -21.67
C SER A 181 2.99 -1.53 -22.06
N LEU A 182 3.25 -0.55 -21.19
CA LEU A 182 4.22 0.52 -21.45
C LEU A 182 5.66 -0.02 -21.48
N ILE A 183 6.00 -0.98 -20.62
CA ILE A 183 7.30 -1.65 -20.66
C ILE A 183 7.49 -2.39 -21.99
N GLN A 184 6.46 -3.09 -22.47
CA GLN A 184 6.50 -3.76 -23.77
C GLN A 184 6.70 -2.75 -24.90
N MET A 185 5.93 -1.66 -24.91
CA MET A 185 6.11 -0.56 -25.87
C MET A 185 7.55 -0.02 -25.87
N ILE A 186 8.13 0.24 -24.70
CA ILE A 186 9.52 0.72 -24.60
C ILE A 186 10.53 -0.29 -25.15
N ASN A 187 10.31 -1.59 -24.94
CA ASN A 187 11.21 -2.63 -25.45
C ASN A 187 11.27 -2.62 -26.98
N ASP A 188 10.13 -2.39 -27.64
CA ASP A 188 10.00 -2.48 -29.09
C ASP A 188 10.52 -1.22 -29.82
N LEU A 189 10.61 -0.08 -29.13
CA LEU A 189 11.16 1.17 -29.68
C LEU A 189 12.65 1.05 -30.02
N GLN A 190 13.04 1.63 -31.16
CA GLN A 190 14.41 1.55 -31.69
C GLN A 190 15.15 2.90 -31.67
N LYS A 191 14.49 3.99 -31.26
CA LYS A 191 15.07 5.33 -31.20
C LYS A 191 14.99 5.93 -29.79
N LYS A 192 16.07 6.58 -29.34
CA LYS A 192 16.16 7.19 -28.00
C LYS A 192 15.08 8.26 -27.81
N GLU A 193 14.87 9.09 -28.82
CA GLU A 193 13.93 10.22 -28.79
C GLU A 193 12.47 9.76 -28.69
N GLU A 194 12.17 8.55 -29.18
CA GLU A 194 10.84 7.95 -29.06
C GLU A 194 10.63 7.38 -27.65
N VAL A 195 11.66 6.74 -27.07
CA VAL A 195 11.62 6.22 -25.69
C VAL A 195 11.46 7.36 -24.68
N ASP A 196 12.16 8.48 -24.86
CA ASP A 196 12.11 9.61 -23.93
C ASP A 196 10.74 10.29 -23.85
N LYS A 197 9.95 10.21 -24.93
CA LYS A 197 8.58 10.74 -24.98
C LYS A 197 7.57 9.90 -24.22
N ILE A 198 7.89 8.64 -23.90
CA ILE A 198 6.98 7.79 -23.15
C ILE A 198 6.86 8.29 -21.71
N SER A 199 5.66 8.22 -21.18
CA SER A 199 5.31 8.56 -19.80
C SER A 199 4.25 7.58 -19.28
N ALA A 200 3.97 7.62 -17.99
CA ALA A 200 2.87 6.85 -17.40
C ALA A 200 1.50 7.20 -18.01
N ASP A 201 1.36 8.34 -18.69
CA ASP A 201 0.11 8.83 -19.28
C ASP A 201 0.07 8.70 -20.80
N THR A 202 1.10 8.10 -21.41
CA THR A 202 1.11 7.81 -22.84
C THR A 202 -0.08 6.94 -23.26
N GLU A 203 -0.82 7.38 -24.26
CA GLU A 203 -1.95 6.65 -24.79
C GLU A 203 -1.51 5.30 -25.38
N LEU A 204 -2.20 4.23 -25.00
CA LEU A 204 -1.94 2.90 -25.53
C LEU A 204 -2.79 2.71 -26.79
N SER A 205 -2.18 2.15 -27.84
CA SER A 205 -2.86 1.81 -29.09
C SER A 205 -2.32 0.50 -29.66
N GLY A 206 -3.05 -0.07 -30.63
CA GLY A 206 -2.67 -1.33 -31.28
C GLY A 206 -2.46 -2.47 -30.29
N GLU A 207 -1.39 -3.24 -30.49
CA GLU A 207 -1.04 -4.42 -29.69
C GLU A 207 -0.83 -4.11 -28.19
N TYR A 208 -0.38 -2.90 -27.83
CA TYR A 208 -0.16 -2.52 -26.43
C TYR A 208 -1.47 -2.27 -25.68
N LEU A 209 -2.48 -1.75 -26.38
CA LEU A 209 -3.84 -1.61 -25.85
C LEU A 209 -4.52 -2.97 -25.74
N GLU A 210 -4.34 -3.85 -26.73
CA GLU A 210 -4.83 -5.23 -26.66
C GLU A 210 -4.21 -5.99 -25.49
N LEU A 211 -2.89 -5.86 -25.26
CA LEU A 211 -2.19 -6.44 -24.12
C LEU A 211 -2.73 -5.91 -22.79
N TYR A 212 -3.00 -4.61 -22.70
CA TYR A 212 -3.58 -3.99 -21.52
C TYR A 212 -4.98 -4.56 -21.23
N ASN A 213 -5.86 -4.54 -22.23
CA ASN A 213 -7.24 -5.02 -22.09
C ASN A 213 -7.29 -6.50 -21.72
N LYS A 214 -6.44 -7.33 -22.34
CA LYS A 214 -6.33 -8.76 -22.03
C LYS A 214 -5.96 -8.99 -20.56
N LYS A 215 -4.98 -8.25 -20.04
CA LYS A 215 -4.52 -8.39 -18.64
C LYS A 215 -5.56 -7.88 -17.65
N VAL A 216 -6.18 -6.74 -17.93
CA VAL A 216 -7.29 -6.22 -17.13
C VAL A 216 -8.42 -7.24 -17.07
N SER A 217 -8.88 -7.74 -18.22
CA SER A 217 -9.95 -8.74 -18.27
C SER A 217 -9.61 -9.98 -17.44
N GLN A 218 -8.42 -10.56 -17.65
CA GLN A 218 -8.00 -11.75 -16.93
C GLN A 218 -7.95 -11.54 -15.41
N GLN A 219 -7.43 -10.41 -14.94
CA GLN A 219 -7.32 -10.12 -13.50
C GLN A 219 -8.68 -9.75 -12.89
N GLU A 220 -9.55 -9.05 -13.63
CA GLU A 220 -10.91 -8.78 -13.17
C GLU A 220 -11.75 -10.06 -13.07
N ASP A 221 -11.56 -11.02 -13.98
CA ASP A 221 -12.19 -12.34 -13.88
C ASP A 221 -11.77 -13.06 -12.59
N ILE A 222 -10.46 -13.07 -12.27
CA ILE A 222 -9.93 -13.64 -11.01
C ILE A 222 -10.52 -12.91 -9.79
N LEU A 223 -10.62 -11.57 -9.83
CA LEU A 223 -11.21 -10.79 -8.75
C LEU A 223 -12.69 -11.14 -8.55
N ASN A 224 -13.44 -11.30 -9.64
CA ASN A 224 -14.85 -11.68 -9.59
C ASN A 224 -15.04 -13.10 -9.05
N GLU A 225 -14.24 -14.07 -9.50
CA GLU A 225 -14.25 -15.44 -8.98
C GLU A 225 -13.89 -15.48 -7.49
N THR A 226 -12.88 -14.71 -7.07
CA THR A 226 -12.47 -14.62 -5.66
C THR A 226 -13.60 -14.07 -4.80
N LYS A 227 -14.27 -13.00 -5.25
CA LYS A 227 -15.42 -12.43 -4.54
C LYS A 227 -16.58 -13.42 -4.44
N LEU A 228 -16.89 -14.12 -5.54
CA LEU A 228 -17.93 -15.15 -5.58
C LEU A 228 -17.59 -16.31 -4.63
N PHE A 229 -16.32 -16.71 -4.53
CA PHE A 229 -15.87 -17.73 -3.59
C PHE A 229 -16.05 -17.30 -2.13
N VAL A 230 -15.74 -16.04 -1.80
CA VAL A 230 -15.98 -15.49 -0.45
C VAL A 230 -17.48 -15.50 -0.11
N GLU A 231 -18.34 -15.07 -1.04
CA GLU A 231 -19.80 -15.13 -0.87
C GLU A 231 -20.31 -16.57 -0.73
N PHE A 232 -19.83 -17.49 -1.56
CA PHE A 232 -20.19 -18.90 -1.50
C PHE A 232 -19.81 -19.52 -0.15
N ASN A 233 -18.60 -19.25 0.35
CA ASN A 233 -18.16 -19.73 1.66
C ASN A 233 -18.99 -19.15 2.80
N SER A 234 -19.42 -17.88 2.70
CA SER A 234 -20.37 -17.30 3.66
C SER A 234 -21.67 -18.09 3.68
N ILE A 235 -22.23 -18.42 2.51
CA ILE A 235 -23.44 -19.24 2.39
C ILE A 235 -23.23 -20.65 2.96
N GLN A 236 -22.09 -21.30 2.69
CA GLN A 236 -21.76 -22.61 3.25
C GLN A 236 -21.65 -22.57 4.77
N ASN A 237 -21.01 -21.54 5.34
CA ASN A 237 -20.94 -21.35 6.78
C ASN A 237 -22.33 -21.21 7.39
N ASN A 238 -23.21 -20.43 6.75
CA ASN A 238 -24.61 -20.30 7.19
C ASN A 238 -25.37 -21.61 7.10
N MET A 239 -25.17 -22.41 6.06
CA MET A 239 -25.78 -23.74 5.98
C MET A 239 -25.23 -24.70 7.05
N ALA A 240 -23.94 -24.63 7.37
CA ALA A 240 -23.35 -25.42 8.44
C ALA A 240 -23.90 -25.04 9.83
N LEU A 241 -24.40 -23.81 10.03
CA LEU A 241 -25.10 -23.43 11.27
C LEU A 241 -26.31 -24.33 11.57
N TYR A 242 -26.93 -24.88 10.53
CA TYR A 242 -28.09 -25.75 10.66
C TYR A 242 -27.74 -27.14 11.16
N ASP A 243 -26.51 -27.60 10.91
CA ASP A 243 -26.03 -28.92 11.36
C ASP A 243 -25.41 -28.88 12.77
N LEU A 244 -25.26 -27.69 13.38
CA LEU A 244 -24.73 -27.58 14.72
C LEU A 244 -25.67 -28.21 15.75
N THR A 245 -25.08 -28.97 16.67
CA THR A 245 -25.77 -29.40 17.89
C THR A 245 -26.07 -28.20 18.79
N ASP A 246 -27.03 -28.33 19.71
CA ASP A 246 -27.38 -27.25 20.65
C ASP A 246 -26.16 -26.75 21.45
N ASP A 247 -25.27 -27.66 21.86
CA ASP A 247 -24.03 -27.32 22.58
C ASP A 247 -23.05 -26.51 21.72
N GLN A 248 -23.03 -26.73 20.40
CA GLN A 248 -22.15 -25.99 19.49
C GLN A 248 -22.78 -24.65 19.08
N ALA A 249 -24.10 -24.63 18.88
CA ALA A 249 -24.84 -23.47 18.44
C ALA A 249 -24.73 -22.31 19.44
N ILE A 250 -24.66 -22.59 20.74
CA ILE A 250 -24.56 -21.55 21.77
C ILE A 250 -23.26 -20.73 21.69
N PHE A 251 -22.15 -21.34 21.27
CA PHE A 251 -20.85 -20.66 21.10
C PHE A 251 -20.83 -19.69 19.92
N VAL A 252 -21.73 -19.88 18.96
CA VAL A 252 -21.86 -19.04 17.77
C VAL A 252 -23.24 -18.40 17.70
N LYS A 253 -23.90 -18.22 18.85
CA LYS A 253 -25.30 -17.75 18.93
C LYS A 253 -25.52 -16.45 18.14
N ASP A 254 -24.53 -15.57 18.13
CA ASP A 254 -24.55 -14.27 17.43
C ASP A 254 -24.63 -14.37 15.89
N LEU A 255 -24.55 -15.58 15.32
CA LEU A 255 -24.75 -15.84 13.89
C LEU A 255 -26.19 -16.24 13.54
N TYR A 256 -27.03 -16.56 14.53
CA TYR A 256 -28.44 -16.85 14.32
C TYR A 256 -29.28 -15.55 14.28
N LYS A 257 -30.39 -15.59 13.53
CA LYS A 257 -31.34 -14.46 13.43
C LYS A 257 -31.98 -14.15 14.79
N ASN A 258 -32.26 -12.88 15.05
CA ASN A 258 -33.09 -12.50 16.19
C ASN A 258 -34.56 -12.79 15.87
N TRP A 259 -35.31 -13.25 16.88
CA TRP A 259 -36.74 -13.46 16.75
C TRP A 259 -37.47 -12.15 16.37
N GLU A 260 -36.96 -11.02 16.85
CA GLU A 260 -37.47 -9.68 16.59
C GLU A 260 -37.39 -9.27 15.12
N ASP A 261 -36.41 -9.80 14.37
CA ASP A 261 -36.17 -9.44 12.96
C ASP A 261 -37.15 -10.10 11.99
N ASP A 262 -37.81 -11.20 12.41
CA ASP A 262 -38.83 -11.87 11.58
C ASP A 262 -40.12 -11.03 11.49
N GLU A 263 -40.85 -11.10 10.38
CA GLU A 263 -42.12 -10.37 10.23
C GLU A 263 -43.26 -10.98 11.09
N ASP A 264 -44.19 -10.15 11.57
CA ASP A 264 -45.39 -10.64 12.25
C ASP A 264 -46.19 -11.58 11.33
N GLY A 265 -46.51 -12.78 11.82
CA GLY A 265 -47.16 -13.84 11.02
C GLY A 265 -46.20 -14.77 10.27
N TYR A 266 -44.88 -14.56 10.36
CA TYR A 266 -43.87 -15.50 9.86
C TYR A 266 -44.15 -16.92 10.34
N GLU A 267 -44.03 -17.91 9.45
CA GLU A 267 -44.39 -19.30 9.73
C GLU A 267 -43.13 -20.11 10.05
N TYR A 268 -42.98 -20.48 11.32
CA TYR A 268 -41.89 -21.34 11.78
C TYR A 268 -42.24 -22.81 11.52
N ASP A 269 -41.34 -23.53 10.84
CA ASP A 269 -41.45 -24.97 10.59
C ASP A 269 -40.24 -25.72 11.18
N ILE A 270 -40.50 -26.72 12.03
CA ILE A 270 -39.46 -27.59 12.61
C ILE A 270 -38.69 -28.40 11.56
N ASN A 271 -39.23 -28.53 10.35
CA ASN A 271 -38.54 -29.19 9.25
C ASN A 271 -37.71 -28.23 8.39
N ASN A 272 -37.85 -26.91 8.61
CA ASN A 272 -37.03 -25.91 7.97
C ASN A 272 -35.79 -25.62 8.84
N PRO A 273 -34.58 -25.96 8.39
CA PRO A 273 -33.37 -25.77 9.19
C PRO A 273 -33.13 -24.30 9.57
N GLU A 274 -33.58 -23.36 8.74
CA GLU A 274 -33.47 -21.92 9.02
C GLU A 274 -34.30 -21.46 10.22
N ASP A 275 -35.38 -22.19 10.56
CA ASP A 275 -36.33 -21.82 11.61
C ASP A 275 -36.02 -22.45 12.96
N LEU A 276 -35.09 -23.42 12.98
CA LEU A 276 -34.81 -24.22 14.16
C LEU A 276 -34.33 -23.41 15.36
N ARG A 277 -33.74 -22.22 15.14
CA ARG A 277 -33.16 -21.42 16.23
C ARG A 277 -33.37 -19.91 16.04
N ARG A 278 -33.58 -19.21 17.15
CA ARG A 278 -33.65 -17.74 17.20
C ARG A 278 -32.98 -17.20 18.46
N ASN A 279 -32.30 -16.06 18.31
CA ASN A 279 -31.91 -15.25 19.46
C ASN A 279 -33.12 -14.47 19.98
N TYR A 280 -33.22 -14.36 21.31
CA TYR A 280 -34.17 -13.47 21.96
C TYR A 280 -33.63 -13.07 23.34
N GLY A 281 -33.45 -11.76 23.54
CA GLY A 281 -32.63 -11.25 24.65
C GLY A 281 -31.18 -11.77 24.54
N GLU A 282 -30.61 -12.21 25.66
CA GLU A 282 -29.23 -12.74 25.72
C GLU A 282 -29.13 -14.23 25.37
N TYR A 283 -30.24 -14.88 24.98
CA TYR A 283 -30.35 -16.33 24.91
C TYR A 283 -30.67 -16.83 23.51
N LEU A 284 -30.18 -18.03 23.21
CA LEU A 284 -30.52 -18.78 22.01
C LEU A 284 -31.63 -19.79 22.33
N TRP A 285 -32.62 -19.86 21.46
CA TRP A 285 -33.80 -20.70 21.63
C TRP A 285 -33.96 -21.66 20.47
N ARG A 286 -34.31 -22.90 20.76
CA ARG A 286 -34.68 -23.93 19.78
C ARG A 286 -36.18 -23.93 19.56
N LEU A 287 -36.61 -23.96 18.30
CA LEU A 287 -37.99 -24.19 17.91
C LEU A 287 -38.40 -25.60 18.32
N ASN A 288 -39.52 -25.70 19.03
CA ASN A 288 -40.06 -26.98 19.51
C ASN A 288 -41.35 -27.39 18.79
N LYS A 289 -42.08 -26.43 18.22
CA LYS A 289 -43.36 -26.69 17.53
C LYS A 289 -43.63 -25.66 16.45
N ASN A 290 -44.14 -26.14 15.30
CA ASN A 290 -44.58 -25.27 14.20
C ASN A 290 -45.65 -24.27 14.68
N HIS A 291 -45.47 -23.01 14.32
CA HIS A 291 -46.41 -21.94 14.65
C HIS A 291 -46.18 -20.71 13.76
N ARG A 292 -47.14 -19.79 13.77
CA ARG A 292 -46.94 -18.45 13.21
C ARG A 292 -46.51 -17.50 14.31
N LYS A 293 -45.55 -16.61 14.02
CA LYS A 293 -45.11 -15.56 14.92
C LYS A 293 -46.31 -14.73 15.38
N GLN A 294 -46.44 -14.56 16.70
CA GLN A 294 -47.38 -13.66 17.35
C GLN A 294 -46.62 -12.85 18.39
N LYS A 295 -46.99 -11.58 18.56
CA LYS A 295 -46.29 -10.65 19.46
C LYS A 295 -46.17 -11.15 20.90
N ASN A 296 -47.15 -11.92 21.38
CA ASN A 296 -47.21 -12.49 22.73
C ASN A 296 -46.68 -13.92 22.83
N TRP A 297 -46.18 -14.50 21.72
CA TRP A 297 -45.56 -15.83 21.66
C TRP A 297 -44.05 -15.70 21.43
N PHE A 298 -43.40 -14.87 22.24
CA PHE A 298 -41.96 -14.68 22.19
C PHE A 298 -41.24 -15.86 22.88
N PRO A 299 -39.99 -16.16 22.52
CA PRO A 299 -39.24 -17.22 23.18
C PRO A 299 -39.19 -17.02 24.70
N GLY A 300 -39.62 -18.06 25.44
CA GLY A 300 -39.79 -18.02 26.90
C GLY A 300 -41.20 -17.72 27.38
N SER A 301 -42.10 -17.12 26.58
CA SER A 301 -43.49 -16.89 26.99
C SER A 301 -44.37 -18.14 26.91
N GLU A 302 -44.04 -19.06 26.01
CA GLU A 302 -44.75 -20.32 25.79
C GLU A 302 -43.73 -21.46 25.61
N PRO A 303 -43.44 -22.22 26.68
CA PRO A 303 -42.44 -23.30 26.66
C PRO A 303 -42.74 -24.41 25.64
N ALA A 304 -44.00 -24.56 25.21
CA ALA A 304 -44.35 -25.54 24.18
C ALA A 304 -43.82 -25.15 22.78
N LEU A 305 -43.57 -23.85 22.54
CA LEU A 305 -43.15 -23.33 21.23
C LEU A 305 -41.62 -23.21 21.11
N TRP A 306 -40.96 -22.78 22.18
CA TRP A 306 -39.52 -22.52 22.21
C TRP A 306 -38.87 -23.14 23.44
N VAL A 307 -37.72 -23.77 23.25
CA VAL A 307 -36.91 -24.38 24.30
C VAL A 307 -35.60 -23.62 24.41
N LEU A 308 -35.25 -23.19 25.63
CA LEU A 308 -33.99 -22.50 25.89
C LEU A 308 -32.82 -23.46 25.61
N ILE A 309 -31.85 -23.02 24.81
CA ILE A 309 -30.58 -23.74 24.64
C ILE A 309 -29.63 -23.26 25.73
N GLN A 310 -29.06 -24.20 26.47
CA GLN A 310 -28.10 -23.93 27.53
C GLN A 310 -26.89 -24.84 27.41
N GLU A 311 -25.76 -24.35 27.92
CA GLU A 311 -24.59 -25.19 28.13
C GLU A 311 -24.93 -26.35 29.06
N LYS A 312 -24.35 -27.51 28.77
CA LYS A 312 -24.49 -28.69 29.64
C LYS A 312 -23.50 -28.60 30.78
N HIS A 313 -24.03 -28.63 32.00
CA HIS A 313 -23.25 -28.69 33.23
C HIS A 313 -23.52 -29.99 33.97
N LYS A 314 -22.50 -30.48 34.69
CA LYS A 314 -22.65 -31.70 35.51
C LYS A 314 -23.60 -31.47 36.70
N GLY A 315 -23.76 -30.23 37.12
CA GLY A 315 -24.51 -29.83 38.31
C GLY A 315 -23.83 -30.33 39.58
N THR A 316 -22.49 -30.24 39.63
CA THR A 316 -21.68 -30.49 40.83
C THR A 316 -21.26 -29.17 41.45
N LEU A 317 -20.66 -29.20 42.64
CA LEU A 317 -20.18 -27.99 43.29
C LEU A 317 -19.12 -27.25 42.44
N GLU A 318 -18.27 -28.02 41.72
CA GLU A 318 -17.22 -27.50 40.85
C GLU A 318 -17.71 -27.11 39.45
N ASP A 319 -18.89 -27.59 39.04
CA ASP A 319 -19.52 -27.32 37.75
C ASP A 319 -21.05 -27.19 37.93
N PRO A 320 -21.49 -26.12 38.62
CA PRO A 320 -22.91 -25.90 38.92
C PRO A 320 -23.65 -25.47 37.65
N ILE A 321 -24.94 -25.82 37.56
CA ILE A 321 -25.79 -25.42 36.43
C ILE A 321 -26.16 -23.93 36.58
N PRO A 322 -25.82 -23.05 35.63
CA PRO A 322 -26.21 -21.65 35.66
C PRO A 322 -27.73 -21.49 35.56
N VAL A 323 -28.31 -20.74 36.50
CA VAL A 323 -29.74 -20.42 36.46
C VAL A 323 -29.95 -19.18 35.60
N PRO A 324 -30.72 -19.27 34.51
CA PRO A 324 -30.97 -18.14 33.64
C PRO A 324 -31.89 -17.10 34.29
N ASP A 325 -31.66 -15.82 34.02
CA ASP A 325 -32.41 -14.71 34.61
C ASP A 325 -33.89 -14.66 34.20
N ILE A 326 -34.22 -15.31 33.09
CA ILE A 326 -35.56 -15.36 32.48
C ILE A 326 -36.49 -16.42 33.08
N ILE A 327 -36.06 -17.11 34.15
CA ILE A 327 -36.79 -18.21 34.78
C ILE A 327 -38.24 -17.87 35.18
N GLY A 328 -38.49 -16.61 35.55
CA GLY A 328 -39.83 -16.14 35.92
C GLY A 328 -40.85 -16.19 34.77
N ILE A 329 -40.37 -16.33 33.53
CA ILE A 329 -41.19 -16.37 32.32
C ILE A 329 -41.16 -17.78 31.73
N SER A 330 -39.96 -18.36 31.55
CA SER A 330 -39.80 -19.64 30.84
C SER A 330 -40.00 -20.89 31.70
N GLY A 331 -39.94 -20.73 33.03
CA GLY A 331 -39.71 -21.86 33.93
C GLY A 331 -38.31 -22.46 33.72
N PHE A 332 -37.90 -23.30 34.67
CA PHE A 332 -36.63 -24.01 34.62
C PHE A 332 -36.74 -25.34 35.35
N GLU A 333 -36.25 -26.41 34.73
CA GLU A 333 -36.26 -27.75 35.32
C GLU A 333 -35.09 -27.89 36.31
N TYR A 334 -35.43 -28.01 37.59
CA TYR A 334 -34.47 -28.35 38.62
C TYR A 334 -34.48 -29.85 38.89
N GLU A 335 -33.30 -30.43 39.06
CA GLU A 335 -33.06 -31.79 39.47
C GLU A 335 -32.53 -31.80 40.90
N TYR A 336 -33.22 -32.48 41.80
CA TYR A 336 -32.82 -32.57 43.20
C TYR A 336 -31.48 -33.31 43.34
N GLY A 337 -30.62 -32.82 44.23
CA GLY A 337 -29.25 -33.32 44.40
C GLY A 337 -28.21 -32.64 43.49
N LYS A 338 -28.62 -31.74 42.58
CA LYS A 338 -27.72 -30.94 41.73
C LYS A 338 -27.45 -29.54 42.29
N TYR A 339 -26.33 -28.97 41.88
CA TYR A 339 -25.88 -27.63 42.24
C TYR A 339 -26.20 -26.63 41.13
N TYR A 340 -26.62 -25.44 41.53
CA TYR A 340 -27.10 -24.36 40.68
C TYR A 340 -26.41 -23.04 41.02
N ALA A 341 -25.96 -22.30 40.03
CA ALA A 341 -25.31 -21.01 40.21
C ALA A 341 -26.27 -19.86 39.87
N GLN A 342 -26.39 -18.90 40.79
CA GLN A 342 -27.13 -17.66 40.58
C GLN A 342 -26.34 -16.52 41.24
N ASP A 343 -26.03 -15.46 40.48
CA ASP A 343 -25.35 -14.26 40.97
C ASP A 343 -24.07 -14.57 41.77
N ASN A 344 -23.25 -15.51 41.28
CA ASN A 344 -22.04 -16.05 41.91
C ASN A 344 -22.24 -16.81 43.24
N VAL A 345 -23.49 -17.13 43.60
CA VAL A 345 -23.82 -17.98 44.75
C VAL A 345 -24.23 -19.36 44.24
N ILE A 346 -23.72 -20.41 44.89
CA ILE A 346 -24.03 -21.80 44.56
C ILE A 346 -25.10 -22.33 45.53
N TYR A 347 -26.11 -22.97 44.97
CA TYR A 347 -27.24 -23.54 45.68
C TYR A 347 -27.35 -25.04 45.39
N LEU A 348 -27.63 -25.85 46.39
CA LEU A 348 -28.03 -27.25 46.24
C LEU A 348 -29.56 -27.34 46.20
N ALA A 349 -30.11 -27.94 45.14
CA ALA A 349 -31.53 -28.26 45.07
C ALA A 349 -31.85 -29.42 46.02
N LYS A 350 -32.55 -29.13 47.12
CA LYS A 350 -32.89 -30.11 48.15
C LYS A 350 -34.19 -29.73 48.84
N ARG A 351 -35.12 -30.70 48.88
CA ARG A 351 -36.43 -30.54 49.51
C ARG A 351 -36.79 -31.78 50.31
N GLU A 352 -37.41 -31.61 51.47
CA GLU A 352 -37.90 -32.73 52.27
C GLU A 352 -38.92 -33.54 51.48
N GLY A 353 -38.76 -34.87 51.48
CA GLY A 353 -39.64 -35.80 50.74
C GLY A 353 -39.30 -35.97 49.26
N LYS A 354 -38.25 -35.32 48.75
CA LYS A 354 -37.73 -35.49 47.39
C LYS A 354 -36.42 -36.29 47.42
N GLN A 355 -36.29 -37.25 46.51
CA GLN A 355 -35.07 -38.02 46.30
C GLN A 355 -34.17 -37.35 45.25
N ASP A 356 -32.86 -37.55 45.38
CA ASP A 356 -31.90 -37.08 44.39
C ASP A 356 -32.23 -37.70 43.01
N GLY A 357 -32.17 -36.88 41.96
CA GLY A 357 -32.54 -37.24 40.59
C GLY A 357 -34.01 -36.98 40.24
N GLU A 358 -34.89 -36.68 41.21
CA GLU A 358 -36.24 -36.19 40.90
C GLU A 358 -36.17 -34.79 40.25
N LYS A 359 -37.11 -34.50 39.34
CA LYS A 359 -37.16 -33.25 38.57
C LYS A 359 -38.44 -32.45 38.83
N GLU A 360 -38.33 -31.14 38.87
CA GLU A 360 -39.46 -30.22 39.05
C GLU A 360 -39.21 -28.92 38.28
N ILE A 361 -40.19 -28.47 37.49
CA ILE A 361 -40.12 -27.18 36.81
C ILE A 361 -40.61 -26.09 37.77
N LEU A 362 -39.75 -25.11 38.06
CA LEU A 362 -40.08 -23.96 38.90
C LEU A 362 -39.90 -22.66 38.11
N TYR A 363 -40.65 -21.62 38.51
CA TYR A 363 -40.64 -20.28 37.90
C TYR A 363 -39.97 -19.24 38.81
N PHE A 364 -39.12 -19.70 39.72
CA PHE A 364 -38.46 -18.88 40.74
C PHE A 364 -36.97 -19.17 40.78
N LYS A 365 -36.17 -18.15 41.13
CA LYS A 365 -34.73 -18.30 41.30
C LYS A 365 -34.42 -19.05 42.61
N PRO A 366 -33.25 -19.70 42.74
CA PRO A 366 -32.87 -20.38 43.99
C PRO A 366 -32.94 -19.48 45.23
N SER A 367 -32.57 -18.20 45.10
CA SER A 367 -32.65 -17.22 46.19
C SER A 367 -34.06 -17.01 46.73
N ASP A 368 -35.09 -17.12 45.87
CA ASP A 368 -36.48 -16.87 46.23
C ASP A 368 -37.10 -18.03 47.04
N LEU A 369 -36.53 -19.23 46.88
CA LEU A 369 -37.00 -20.47 47.48
C LEU A 369 -35.99 -21.07 48.47
N LEU A 370 -35.13 -20.22 49.03
CA LEU A 370 -34.13 -20.62 50.02
C LEU A 370 -34.81 -21.24 51.26
N ASN A 371 -34.21 -22.31 51.77
CA ASN A 371 -34.70 -23.15 52.88
C ASN A 371 -36.02 -23.89 52.61
N GLN A 372 -36.55 -23.83 51.38
CA GLN A 372 -37.73 -24.59 50.97
C GLN A 372 -37.38 -25.61 49.89
N TYR A 373 -36.69 -25.14 48.85
CA TYR A 373 -36.27 -25.95 47.70
C TYR A 373 -34.75 -25.93 47.50
N PHE A 374 -34.07 -24.93 48.05
CA PHE A 374 -32.63 -24.74 47.87
C PHE A 374 -31.94 -24.44 49.20
N ILE A 375 -30.67 -24.81 49.29
CA ILE A 375 -29.76 -24.49 50.39
C ILE A 375 -28.48 -23.90 49.78
N ILE A 376 -27.87 -22.91 50.42
CA ILE A 376 -26.56 -22.39 50.00
C ILE A 376 -25.50 -23.48 50.24
N ALA A 377 -24.70 -23.77 49.21
CA ALA A 377 -23.69 -24.82 49.21
C ALA A 377 -22.38 -24.42 49.90
#